data_AF-A0A5S4F2A5-F1
#
_entry.id   AF-A0A5S4F2A5-F1
#
_cell.length_a   1.000
_cell.length_b   1.000
_cell.length_c   1.000
_cell.angle_alpha   90.00
_cell.angle_beta   90.00
_cell.angle_gamma   90.00
#
_symmetry.space_group_name_H-M   'P 1'
#
loop_
_entity.id
_entity.type
_entity.pdbx_description
1 polymer ?
#
loop_
_entity_poly.entity_id
_entity_poly.type
_entity_poly.pdbx_seq_one_letter_code
_entity_poly.pdbx_strand_id
1 'polypeptide(L)'
;MVGDLPRRLVAEAIGTMLLVLFGAGSVVAALVFGNGQLNYAGLGFIALSFAVIVAIVIYAFGTTSGAHINPAVTIALATGRRFPWREVPSYIAAQLAGAFAGGLLIVGGFGRRAIDPGGVGLTRLGEGVNYAQGILLEALGTFLLLLTIMAMAVDRRAPPGWAGLMIGLAVAGEIFVLGPSTNGSVNPARTFGPYLANSLFGGDTPWTQIGVYIAGPLIGAVLAVVVYDVVVQPARGLPEPEIPAAGEPQDEAVREELAGRVPGARAPQDDQIRDRVTHGRRRWRPGGRR
;
A
#
# COMPACT_ATOMS: atom_id res chain seq x y z
N MET A 1 2.73 -14.15 -2.64
CA MET A 1 3.76 -13.77 -3.64
C MET A 1 3.95 -14.94 -4.59
N VAL A 2 4.15 -14.65 -5.87
CA VAL A 2 4.47 -15.68 -6.88
C VAL A 2 5.89 -16.21 -6.59
N GLY A 3 6.18 -17.47 -6.91
CA GLY A 3 7.51 -18.07 -6.62
C GLY A 3 8.66 -17.52 -7.48
N ASP A 4 8.36 -16.95 -8.64
CA ASP A 4 9.32 -16.45 -9.63
C ASP A 4 9.85 -15.05 -9.25
N LEU A 5 11.17 -14.93 -9.01
CA LEU A 5 11.82 -13.67 -8.65
C LEU A 5 11.79 -12.63 -9.79
N PRO A 6 12.15 -12.95 -11.06
CA PRO A 6 12.04 -12.02 -12.18
C PRO A 6 10.71 -11.27 -12.27
N ARG A 7 9.57 -11.97 -12.23
CA ARG A 7 8.24 -11.35 -12.27
C ARG A 7 7.97 -10.46 -11.06
N ARG A 8 8.48 -10.82 -9.88
CA ARG A 8 8.39 -9.98 -8.68
C ARG A 8 9.20 -8.69 -8.85
N LEU A 9 10.40 -8.77 -9.41
CA LEU A 9 11.23 -7.60 -9.68
C LEU A 9 10.60 -6.67 -10.72
N VAL A 10 10.01 -7.21 -11.78
CA VAL A 10 9.25 -6.41 -12.76
C VAL A 10 8.05 -5.72 -12.10
N ALA A 11 7.32 -6.42 -11.22
CA ALA A 11 6.21 -5.83 -10.48
C ALA A 11 6.67 -4.70 -9.54
N GLU A 12 7.80 -4.85 -8.84
CA GLU A 12 8.40 -3.78 -8.01
C GLU A 12 8.84 -2.57 -8.85
N ALA A 13 9.46 -2.80 -10.01
CA ALA A 13 9.88 -1.74 -10.92
C ALA A 13 8.67 -0.97 -11.46
N ILE A 14 7.65 -1.67 -11.98
CA ILE A 14 6.43 -1.04 -12.50
C ILE A 14 5.66 -0.32 -11.37
N GLY A 15 5.52 -0.95 -10.20
CA GLY A 15 4.84 -0.34 -9.07
C GLY A 15 5.52 0.94 -8.61
N THR A 16 6.85 0.96 -8.51
CA THR A 16 7.60 2.15 -8.10
C THR A 16 7.62 3.23 -9.20
N MET A 17 7.65 2.82 -10.47
CA MET A 17 7.47 3.73 -11.61
C MET A 17 6.13 4.45 -11.55
N LEU A 18 5.04 3.71 -11.31
CA LEU A 18 3.69 4.28 -11.19
C LEU A 18 3.58 5.20 -9.98
N LEU A 19 4.14 4.80 -8.84
CA LEU A 19 4.19 5.63 -7.63
C LEU A 19 4.85 6.99 -7.92
N VAL A 20 6.01 7.00 -8.60
CA VAL A 20 6.69 8.25 -8.94
C VAL A 20 5.89 9.02 -10.00
N LEU A 21 5.49 8.37 -11.09
CA LEU A 21 4.78 9.02 -12.19
C LEU A 21 3.52 9.75 -11.74
N PHE A 22 2.65 9.12 -10.95
CA PHE A 22 1.40 9.74 -10.53
C PHE A 22 1.57 10.56 -9.25
N GLY A 23 2.31 10.05 -8.26
CA GLY A 23 2.56 10.77 -7.01
C GLY A 23 3.41 12.01 -7.23
N ALA A 24 4.69 11.84 -7.60
CA ALA A 24 5.60 12.97 -7.82
C ALA A 24 5.17 13.82 -9.03
N GLY A 25 4.61 13.19 -10.07
CA GLY A 25 4.03 13.92 -11.21
C GLY A 25 2.84 14.81 -10.84
N SER A 26 2.06 14.48 -9.80
CA SER A 26 0.99 15.37 -9.31
C SER A 26 1.55 16.69 -8.75
N VAL A 27 2.75 16.68 -8.18
CA VAL A 27 3.45 17.90 -7.72
C VAL A 27 3.78 18.79 -8.92
N VAL A 28 4.34 18.20 -9.97
CA VAL A 28 4.66 18.91 -11.22
C VAL A 28 3.38 19.46 -11.85
N ALA A 29 2.32 18.66 -11.94
CA ALA A 29 1.04 19.11 -12.48
C ALA A 29 0.47 20.28 -11.67
N ALA A 30 0.44 20.18 -10.35
CA ALA A 30 -0.08 21.21 -9.46
C ALA A 30 0.69 22.53 -9.63
N LEU A 31 2.02 22.49 -9.70
CA LEU A 31 2.82 23.69 -9.89
C LEU A 31 2.70 24.27 -11.30
N VAL A 32 2.73 23.44 -12.33
CA VAL A 32 2.66 23.89 -13.73
C VAL A 32 1.31 24.53 -14.04
N PHE A 33 0.21 23.94 -13.57
CA PHE A 33 -1.14 24.46 -13.81
C PHE A 33 -1.62 25.43 -12.72
N GLY A 34 -0.92 25.50 -11.59
CA GLY A 34 -1.13 26.45 -10.50
C GLY A 34 -0.24 27.70 -10.58
N ASN A 35 0.33 28.01 -11.75
CA ASN A 35 1.20 29.18 -11.97
C ASN A 35 2.40 29.25 -11.00
N GLY A 36 2.98 28.09 -10.68
CA GLY A 36 4.11 27.96 -9.76
C GLY A 36 3.77 28.07 -8.28
N GLN A 37 2.48 28.19 -7.93
CA GLN A 37 2.04 28.31 -6.54
C GLN A 37 1.44 26.99 -6.03
N LEU A 38 1.79 26.63 -4.80
CA LEU A 38 1.20 25.50 -4.09
C LEU A 38 0.65 25.99 -2.74
N ASN A 39 -0.67 25.98 -2.60
CA ASN A 39 -1.33 26.22 -1.32
C ASN A 39 -1.61 24.90 -0.60
N TYR A 40 -2.09 24.97 0.64
CA TYR A 40 -2.35 23.78 1.46
C TYR A 40 -3.43 22.85 0.86
N ALA A 41 -4.44 23.41 0.15
CA ALA A 41 -5.43 22.59 -0.56
C ALA A 41 -4.80 21.82 -1.74
N GLY A 42 -3.89 22.45 -2.48
CA GLY A 42 -3.09 21.80 -3.53
C GLY A 42 -2.21 20.68 -2.99
N LEU A 43 -1.57 20.91 -1.83
CA LEU A 43 -0.85 19.84 -1.10
C LEU A 43 -1.80 18.68 -0.75
N GLY A 44 -3.04 18.98 -0.38
CA GLY A 44 -4.06 17.98 -0.11
C GLY A 44 -4.35 17.06 -1.31
N PHE A 45 -4.47 17.62 -2.52
CA PHE A 45 -4.66 16.82 -3.73
C PHE A 45 -3.42 16.00 -4.10
N ILE A 46 -2.21 16.52 -3.86
CA ILE A 46 -0.96 15.76 -4.01
C ILE A 46 -0.97 14.56 -3.07
N ALA A 47 -1.26 14.76 -1.78
CA ALA A 47 -1.33 13.70 -0.79
C ALA A 47 -2.34 12.60 -1.19
N LEU A 48 -3.52 13.00 -1.67
CA LEU A 48 -4.54 12.08 -2.17
C LEU A 48 -4.09 11.34 -3.44
N SER A 49 -3.34 11.99 -4.33
CA SER A 49 -2.76 11.33 -5.51
C SER A 49 -1.82 10.20 -5.10
N PHE A 50 -0.93 10.45 -4.14
CA PHE A 50 -0.06 9.42 -3.55
C PHE A 50 -0.87 8.30 -2.91
N ALA A 51 -1.90 8.62 -2.12
CA ALA A 51 -2.75 7.59 -1.49
C ALA A 51 -3.42 6.68 -2.52
N VAL A 52 -4.03 7.27 -3.55
CA VAL A 52 -4.74 6.53 -4.60
C VAL A 52 -3.76 5.64 -5.37
N ILE A 53 -2.62 6.16 -5.80
CA ILE A 53 -1.69 5.35 -6.59
C ILE A 53 -1.05 4.23 -5.77
N VAL A 54 -0.70 4.47 -4.51
CA VAL A 54 -0.19 3.44 -3.61
C VAL A 54 -1.23 2.33 -3.42
N ALA A 55 -2.48 2.68 -3.17
CA ALA A 55 -3.56 1.70 -3.03
C ALA A 55 -3.71 0.86 -4.32
N ILE A 56 -3.76 1.50 -5.49
CA ILE A 56 -3.87 0.81 -6.79
C ILE A 56 -2.70 -0.16 -6.99
N VAL A 57 -1.47 0.28 -6.73
CA VAL A 57 -0.26 -0.54 -6.91
C VAL A 57 -0.27 -1.75 -5.96
N ILE A 58 -0.69 -1.56 -4.71
CA ILE A 58 -0.81 -2.66 -3.73
C ILE A 58 -1.87 -3.66 -4.20
N TYR A 59 -3.05 -3.20 -4.64
CA TYR A 59 -4.09 -4.11 -5.13
C TYR A 59 -3.70 -4.83 -6.43
N ALA A 60 -2.95 -4.18 -7.31
CA ALA A 60 -2.50 -4.76 -8.57
C ALA A 60 -1.34 -5.77 -8.38
N PHE A 61 -0.36 -5.44 -7.54
CA PHE A 61 0.93 -6.15 -7.50
C PHE A 61 1.22 -6.82 -6.15
N GLY A 62 0.44 -6.56 -5.10
CA GLY A 62 0.68 -7.10 -3.76
C GLY A 62 0.71 -8.63 -3.71
N THR A 63 -0.18 -9.30 -4.44
CA THR A 63 -0.16 -10.77 -4.55
C THR A 63 1.02 -11.31 -5.34
N THR A 64 1.61 -10.48 -6.22
CA THR A 64 2.77 -10.82 -7.04
C THR A 64 4.06 -10.67 -6.24
N SER A 65 4.45 -9.43 -5.88
CA SER A 65 5.74 -9.10 -5.24
C SER A 65 5.68 -8.75 -3.76
N GLY A 66 4.48 -8.61 -3.20
CA GLY A 66 4.27 -7.95 -1.91
C GLY A 66 4.10 -6.43 -2.05
N ALA A 67 4.32 -5.86 -3.24
CA ALA A 67 4.25 -4.44 -3.53
C ALA A 67 4.98 -3.58 -2.49
N HIS A 68 6.26 -3.90 -2.24
CA HIS A 68 7.04 -3.13 -1.28
C HIS A 68 7.25 -1.70 -1.78
N ILE A 69 7.63 -1.58 -3.05
CA ILE A 69 7.81 -0.33 -3.83
C ILE A 69 8.62 0.76 -3.10
N ASN A 70 9.44 0.32 -2.14
CA ASN A 70 10.11 1.16 -1.16
C ASN A 70 11.28 0.38 -0.52
N PRO A 71 12.52 0.89 -0.65
CA PRO A 71 13.69 0.27 -0.02
C PRO A 71 13.57 0.17 1.50
N ALA A 72 12.99 1.17 2.18
CA ALA A 72 12.83 1.15 3.63
C ALA A 72 11.86 0.05 4.10
N VAL A 73 10.74 -0.12 3.39
CA VAL A 73 9.79 -1.23 3.62
C VAL A 73 10.51 -2.57 3.44
N THR A 74 11.25 -2.73 2.34
CA THR A 74 11.94 -3.98 2.01
C THR A 74 12.95 -4.38 3.08
N ILE A 75 13.77 -3.44 3.53
CA ILE A 75 14.78 -3.66 4.57
C ILE A 75 14.14 -3.97 5.92
N ALA A 76 13.10 -3.23 6.31
CA ALA A 76 12.46 -3.44 7.60
C ALA A 76 11.69 -4.76 7.67
N LEU A 77 11.00 -5.16 6.58
CA LEU A 77 10.40 -6.50 6.50
C LEU A 77 11.47 -7.61 6.58
N ALA A 78 12.64 -7.42 5.98
CA ALA A 78 13.75 -8.38 6.10
C ALA A 78 14.31 -8.44 7.53
N THR A 79 14.44 -7.28 8.18
CA THR A 79 14.86 -7.15 9.59
C THR A 79 13.89 -7.86 10.53
N GLY A 80 12.59 -7.69 10.29
CA GLY A 80 11.50 -8.41 10.97
C GLY A 80 11.30 -9.86 10.53
N ARG A 81 12.24 -10.46 9.78
CA ARG A 81 12.19 -11.86 9.29
C ARG A 81 10.96 -12.22 8.46
N ARG A 82 10.33 -11.22 7.82
CA ARG A 82 9.17 -11.37 6.93
C ARG A 82 9.54 -11.35 5.45
N PHE A 83 10.80 -11.05 5.14
CA PHE A 83 11.32 -11.04 3.78
C PHE A 83 12.76 -11.59 3.72
N PRO A 84 13.14 -12.38 2.70
CA PRO A 84 14.47 -12.97 2.65
C PRO A 84 15.55 -11.93 2.30
N TRP A 85 16.56 -11.79 3.16
CA TRP A 85 17.67 -10.84 2.99
C TRP A 85 18.40 -10.95 1.64
N ARG A 86 18.52 -12.17 1.09
CA ARG A 86 19.16 -12.41 -0.22
C ARG A 86 18.45 -11.72 -1.40
N GLU A 87 17.16 -11.41 -1.27
CA GLU A 87 16.36 -10.76 -2.31
C GLU A 87 16.28 -9.24 -2.13
N VAL A 88 16.75 -8.71 -1.00
CA VAL A 88 16.71 -7.27 -0.70
C VAL A 88 17.46 -6.45 -1.74
N PRO A 89 18.70 -6.79 -2.15
CA PRO A 89 19.43 -5.97 -3.12
C PRO A 89 18.74 -5.89 -4.49
N SER A 90 18.16 -7.00 -4.97
CA SER A 90 17.48 -7.02 -6.27
C SER A 90 16.15 -6.28 -6.23
N TYR A 91 15.40 -6.37 -5.13
CA TYR A 91 14.20 -5.55 -4.90
C TYR A 91 14.52 -4.06 -4.90
N ILE A 92 15.55 -3.64 -4.16
CA ILE A 92 15.96 -2.22 -4.12
C ILE A 92 16.39 -1.76 -5.51
N ALA A 93 17.20 -2.54 -6.22
CA ALA A 93 17.61 -2.18 -7.59
C ALA A 93 16.41 -2.00 -8.53
N ALA A 94 15.42 -2.91 -8.46
CA ALA A 94 14.19 -2.80 -9.25
C ALA A 94 13.38 -1.54 -8.88
N GLN A 95 13.26 -1.23 -7.59
CA GLN A 95 12.56 -0.04 -7.10
C GLN A 95 13.25 1.26 -7.57
N LEU A 96 14.58 1.35 -7.46
CA LEU A 96 15.33 2.51 -7.92
C LEU A 96 15.22 2.69 -9.44
N ALA A 97 15.33 1.61 -10.22
CA ALA A 97 15.17 1.64 -11.67
C ALA A 97 13.75 2.07 -12.07
N GLY A 98 12.72 1.53 -11.39
CA GLY A 98 11.34 1.93 -11.57
C GLY A 98 11.10 3.40 -11.25
N ALA A 99 11.59 3.87 -10.10
CA ALA A 99 11.47 5.27 -9.70
C ALA A 99 12.11 6.22 -10.72
N PHE A 100 13.30 5.90 -11.21
CA PHE A 100 13.98 6.68 -12.25
C PHE A 100 13.18 6.69 -13.56
N ALA A 101 12.65 5.54 -14.01
CA ALA A 101 11.78 5.47 -15.18
C ALA A 101 10.51 6.33 -15.00
N GLY A 102 9.92 6.35 -13.80
CA GLY A 102 8.79 7.24 -13.48
C GLY A 102 9.17 8.72 -13.64
N GLY A 103 10.36 9.11 -13.16
CA GLY A 103 10.91 10.45 -13.37
C GLY A 103 11.11 10.80 -14.85
N LEU A 104 11.65 9.88 -15.65
CA LEU A 104 11.79 10.05 -17.10
C LEU A 104 10.44 10.25 -17.79
N LEU A 105 9.41 9.52 -17.37
CA LEU A 105 8.05 9.67 -17.92
C LEU A 105 7.41 11.01 -17.54
N ILE A 106 7.67 11.53 -16.33
CA ILE A 106 7.26 12.89 -15.96
C ILE A 106 7.94 13.91 -16.89
N VAL A 107 9.25 13.79 -17.13
CA VAL A 107 9.96 14.68 -18.06
C VAL A 107 9.41 14.54 -19.49
N GLY A 108 9.14 13.32 -19.95
CA GLY A 108 8.55 13.07 -21.27
C GLY A 108 7.16 13.69 -21.44
N GLY A 109 6.34 13.69 -20.39
CA GLY A 109 4.98 14.24 -20.42
C GLY A 109 4.92 15.77 -20.29
N PHE A 110 5.77 16.37 -19.44
CA PHE A 110 5.74 17.81 -19.16
C PHE A 110 6.82 18.62 -19.91
N GLY A 111 7.80 17.95 -20.52
CA GLY A 111 8.96 18.58 -21.14
C GLY A 111 9.79 19.35 -20.12
N ARG A 112 10.36 20.50 -20.54
CA ARG A 112 11.14 21.37 -19.63
C ARG A 112 10.35 21.87 -18.41
N ARG A 113 9.02 21.93 -18.49
CA ARG A 113 8.15 22.29 -17.35
C ARG A 113 8.18 21.28 -16.21
N ALA A 114 8.71 20.07 -16.45
CA ALA A 114 9.00 19.13 -15.39
C ALA A 114 10.09 19.65 -14.45
N ILE A 115 11.10 20.34 -15.00
CA ILE A 115 12.29 20.77 -14.28
C ILE A 115 12.00 22.04 -13.50
N ASP A 116 11.46 23.06 -14.17
CA ASP A 116 11.09 24.33 -13.55
C ASP A 116 9.58 24.58 -13.67
N PRO A 117 8.87 24.88 -12.57
CA PRO A 117 9.34 24.99 -11.18
C PRO A 117 9.32 23.65 -10.39
N GLY A 118 8.94 22.53 -11.03
CA GLY A 118 8.53 21.31 -10.32
C GLY A 118 9.63 20.34 -9.90
N GLY A 119 10.82 20.41 -10.47
CA GLY A 119 11.95 19.52 -10.20
C GLY A 119 11.70 18.03 -10.48
N VAL A 120 10.72 17.64 -11.30
CA VAL A 120 10.26 16.24 -11.41
C VAL A 120 9.61 15.73 -10.10
N GLY A 121 9.14 16.64 -9.25
CA GLY A 121 8.51 16.33 -7.96
C GLY A 121 9.50 15.95 -6.85
N LEU A 122 10.64 16.64 -6.80
CA LEU A 122 11.67 16.46 -5.76
C LEU A 122 11.07 16.60 -4.36
N THR A 123 11.61 15.81 -3.46
CA THR A 123 11.56 16.06 -2.02
C THR A 123 12.71 16.99 -1.62
N ARG A 124 12.44 17.97 -0.78
CA ARG A 124 13.44 18.88 -0.22
C ARG A 124 13.04 19.33 1.18
N LEU A 125 14.02 19.73 1.97
CA LEU A 125 13.77 20.41 3.23
C LEU A 125 13.09 21.76 2.94
N GLY A 126 12.00 22.02 3.65
CA GLY A 126 11.32 23.30 3.66
C GLY A 126 12.15 24.38 4.35
N GLU A 127 11.74 25.63 4.16
CA GLU A 127 12.42 26.76 4.76
C GLU A 127 12.44 26.64 6.30
N GLY A 128 13.61 26.86 6.91
CA GLY A 128 13.80 26.74 8.35
C GLY A 128 13.92 25.31 8.90
N VAL A 129 13.78 24.28 8.06
CA VAL A 129 13.96 22.88 8.48
C VAL A 129 15.41 22.45 8.32
N ASN A 130 16.06 22.11 9.44
CA ASN A 130 17.44 21.62 9.43
C ASN A 130 17.51 20.11 9.16
N TYR A 131 18.73 19.62 8.93
CA TYR A 131 18.99 18.22 8.55
C TYR A 131 18.47 17.20 9.57
N ALA A 132 18.67 17.46 10.87
CA ALA A 132 18.25 16.57 11.95
C ALA A 132 16.72 16.55 12.11
N GLN A 133 16.07 17.71 11.98
CA GLN A 133 14.61 17.80 11.91
C GLN A 133 14.08 17.02 10.72
N GLY A 134 14.70 17.13 9.55
CA GLY A 134 14.35 16.34 8.38
C GLY A 134 14.38 14.83 8.64
N ILE A 135 15.47 14.33 9.23
CA ILE A 135 15.59 12.89 9.59
C ILE A 135 14.48 12.48 10.54
N LEU A 136 14.21 13.27 11.58
CA LEU A 136 13.16 12.98 12.56
C LEU A 136 11.78 12.91 11.89
N LEU A 137 11.44 13.90 11.07
CA LEU A 137 10.15 13.98 10.40
C LEU A 137 9.95 12.80 9.42
N GLU A 138 10.94 12.52 8.58
CA GLU A 138 10.89 11.36 7.67
C GLU A 138 10.84 10.02 8.43
N ALA A 139 11.49 9.92 9.59
CA ALA A 139 11.36 8.76 10.47
C ALA A 139 9.94 8.62 11.03
N LEU A 140 9.30 9.71 11.47
CA LEU A 140 7.92 9.67 11.99
C LEU A 140 6.90 9.29 10.90
N GLY A 141 7.02 9.88 9.70
CA GLY A 141 6.17 9.53 8.56
C GLY A 141 6.33 8.06 8.15
N THR A 142 7.58 7.58 8.08
CA THR A 142 7.84 6.19 7.72
C THR A 142 7.46 5.21 8.83
N PHE A 143 7.56 5.62 10.08
CA PHE A 143 7.05 4.87 11.22
C PHE A 143 5.53 4.65 11.09
N LEU A 144 4.76 5.72 10.82
CA LEU A 144 3.32 5.60 10.58
C LEU A 144 3.03 4.64 9.42
N LEU A 145 3.69 4.85 8.27
CA LEU A 145 3.53 3.99 7.09
C LEU A 145 3.78 2.52 7.42
N LEU A 146 4.89 2.21 8.09
CA LEU A 146 5.26 0.83 8.35
C LEU A 146 4.45 0.19 9.48
N LEU A 147 4.02 0.97 10.47
CA LEU A 147 3.07 0.50 11.46
C LEU A 147 1.75 0.09 10.80
N THR A 148 1.26 0.88 9.84
CA THR A 148 0.07 0.54 9.04
C THR A 148 0.29 -0.69 8.17
N ILE A 149 1.45 -0.84 7.53
CA ILE A 149 1.79 -2.07 6.77
C ILE A 149 1.78 -3.29 7.68
N MET A 150 2.40 -3.20 8.85
CA MET A 150 2.41 -4.28 9.82
C MET A 150 0.98 -4.64 10.27
N ALA A 151 0.17 -3.62 10.57
CA ALA A 151 -1.20 -3.77 11.02
C ALA A 151 -2.14 -4.35 9.97
N MET A 152 -2.02 -3.94 8.71
CA MET A 152 -3.04 -4.19 7.69
C MET A 152 -2.64 -5.24 6.65
N ALA A 153 -1.35 -5.41 6.39
CA ALA A 153 -0.85 -6.33 5.35
C ALA A 153 -0.11 -7.54 5.92
N VAL A 154 0.52 -7.41 7.10
CA VAL A 154 1.31 -8.48 7.71
C VAL A 154 0.51 -9.25 8.75
N ASP A 155 -0.26 -8.56 9.59
CA ASP A 155 -1.09 -9.21 10.61
C ASP A 155 -2.32 -9.90 10.00
N ARG A 156 -2.46 -11.20 10.28
CA ARG A 156 -3.57 -12.03 9.77
C ARG A 156 -4.92 -11.69 10.42
N ARG A 157 -4.92 -10.97 11.53
CA ARG A 157 -6.14 -10.52 12.24
C ARG A 157 -6.77 -9.31 11.57
N ALA A 158 -6.05 -8.66 10.66
CA ALA A 158 -6.53 -7.49 9.94
C ALA A 158 -7.75 -7.83 9.06
N PRO A 159 -8.74 -6.91 8.93
CA PRO A 159 -9.84 -7.10 8.01
C PRO A 159 -9.34 -7.29 6.56
N PRO A 160 -9.72 -8.36 5.86
CA PRO A 160 -9.21 -8.65 4.53
C PRO A 160 -9.65 -7.57 3.52
N GLY A 161 -8.76 -7.27 2.57
CA GLY A 161 -9.04 -6.33 1.47
C GLY A 161 -8.77 -4.85 1.78
N TRP A 162 -8.51 -4.47 3.04
CA TRP A 162 -8.31 -3.06 3.42
C TRP A 162 -6.86 -2.56 3.35
N ALA A 163 -5.88 -3.46 3.18
CA ALA A 163 -4.46 -3.13 3.21
C ALA A 163 -4.08 -2.00 2.25
N GLY A 164 -4.41 -2.11 0.96
CA GLY A 164 -4.04 -1.12 -0.05
C GLY A 164 -4.57 0.28 0.28
N LEU A 165 -5.86 0.38 0.59
CA LEU A 165 -6.49 1.65 0.95
C LEU A 165 -5.87 2.29 2.20
N MET A 166 -5.72 1.53 3.29
CA MET A 166 -5.21 2.08 4.55
C MET A 166 -3.73 2.46 4.47
N ILE A 167 -2.92 1.70 3.75
CA ILE A 167 -1.52 2.04 3.49
C ILE A 167 -1.43 3.33 2.64
N GLY A 168 -2.26 3.45 1.59
CA GLY A 168 -2.36 4.69 0.81
C GLY A 168 -2.75 5.89 1.68
N LEU A 169 -3.78 5.74 2.53
CA LEU A 169 -4.22 6.80 3.44
C LEU A 169 -3.16 7.16 4.50
N ALA A 170 -2.34 6.22 4.95
CA ALA A 170 -1.20 6.52 5.82
C ALA A 170 -0.17 7.43 5.11
N VAL A 171 0.08 7.19 3.81
CA VAL A 171 0.92 8.08 2.99
C VAL A 171 0.28 9.47 2.83
N ALA A 172 -1.03 9.56 2.56
CA ALA A 172 -1.68 10.88 2.55
C ALA A 172 -1.59 11.58 3.92
N GLY A 173 -1.83 10.83 5.00
CA GLY A 173 -1.80 11.34 6.37
C GLY A 173 -0.46 11.94 6.75
N GLU A 174 0.65 11.28 6.40
CA GLU A 174 1.97 11.86 6.64
C GLU A 174 2.22 13.08 5.73
N ILE A 175 1.84 13.05 4.44
CA ILE A 175 2.05 14.20 3.54
C ILE A 175 1.25 15.43 4.00
N PHE A 176 0.05 15.27 4.56
CA PHE A 176 -0.70 16.40 5.11
C PHE A 176 0.08 17.14 6.21
N VAL A 177 0.84 16.41 7.03
CA VAL A 177 1.57 16.98 8.17
C VAL A 177 3.00 17.37 7.80
N LEU A 178 3.71 16.49 7.09
CA LEU A 178 5.14 16.58 6.80
C LEU A 178 5.43 17.22 5.45
N GLY A 179 4.44 17.28 4.56
CA GLY A 179 4.53 17.86 3.22
C GLY A 179 5.17 19.26 3.19
N PRO A 180 4.79 20.20 4.06
CA PRO A 180 5.41 21.53 4.11
C PRO A 180 6.87 21.53 4.60
N SER A 181 7.32 20.48 5.30
CA SER A 181 8.62 20.44 5.98
C SER A 181 9.67 19.59 5.26
N THR A 182 9.31 18.41 4.75
CA THR A 182 10.24 17.50 4.06
C THR A 182 9.71 17.00 2.71
N ASN A 183 8.48 17.39 2.35
CA ASN A 183 7.66 16.87 1.26
C ASN A 183 7.17 15.42 1.43
N GLY A 184 7.29 14.83 2.63
CA GLY A 184 6.73 13.52 2.94
C GLY A 184 7.25 12.44 2.00
N SER A 185 8.56 12.16 2.02
CA SER A 185 9.11 11.17 1.10
C SER A 185 8.75 9.75 1.52
N VAL A 186 9.07 9.40 2.76
CA VAL A 186 8.96 8.09 3.43
C VAL A 186 9.51 6.88 2.65
N ASN A 187 10.27 7.14 1.59
CA ASN A 187 10.67 6.16 0.58
C ASN A 187 11.94 6.62 -0.16
N PRO A 188 13.08 5.95 0.07
CA PRO A 188 14.34 6.29 -0.60
C PRO A 188 14.28 6.27 -2.12
N ALA A 189 13.53 5.32 -2.73
CA ALA A 189 13.39 5.25 -4.18
C ALA A 189 12.56 6.41 -4.75
N ARG A 190 11.47 6.77 -4.06
CA ARG A 190 10.61 7.93 -4.42
C ARG A 190 11.36 9.26 -4.42
N THR A 191 12.43 9.38 -3.63
CA THR A 191 13.35 10.53 -3.66
C THR A 191 14.40 10.36 -4.77
N PHE A 192 15.10 9.23 -4.78
CA PHE A 192 16.23 8.99 -5.69
C PHE A 192 15.84 9.10 -7.17
N GLY A 193 14.70 8.52 -7.58
CA GLY A 193 14.27 8.51 -8.98
C GLY A 193 14.11 9.92 -9.57
N PRO A 194 13.26 10.78 -8.98
CA PRO A 194 13.15 12.19 -9.34
C PRO A 194 14.47 12.95 -9.26
N TYR A 195 15.32 12.71 -8.25
CA TYR A 195 16.63 13.37 -8.14
C TYR A 195 17.50 13.08 -9.36
N LEU A 196 17.62 11.79 -9.72
CA LEU A 196 18.43 11.37 -10.86
C LEU A 196 17.86 11.88 -12.18
N ALA A 197 16.54 11.82 -12.37
CA ALA A 197 15.88 12.35 -13.56
C ALA A 197 16.10 13.87 -13.68
N ASN A 198 15.85 14.63 -12.61
CA ASN A 198 16.03 16.08 -12.61
C ASN A 198 17.47 16.49 -12.95
N SER A 199 18.46 15.83 -12.33
CA SER A 199 19.88 16.08 -12.62
C SER A 199 20.25 15.77 -14.07
N LEU A 200 19.74 14.67 -14.63
CA LEU A 200 20.01 14.28 -16.02
C LEU A 200 19.52 15.33 -17.02
N PHE A 201 18.45 16.05 -16.71
CA PHE A 201 17.87 17.10 -17.54
C PHE A 201 18.29 18.52 -17.10
N GLY A 202 19.36 18.63 -16.29
CA GLY A 202 20.01 19.90 -15.94
C GLY A 202 19.31 20.72 -14.85
N GLY A 203 18.38 20.13 -14.11
CA GLY A 203 17.73 20.80 -12.97
C GLY A 203 18.61 20.80 -11.73
N ASP A 204 18.42 21.80 -10.87
CA ASP A 204 19.06 21.86 -9.56
C ASP A 204 18.47 20.80 -8.61
N THR A 205 19.33 19.93 -8.09
CA THR A 205 18.94 18.76 -7.28
C THR A 205 19.68 18.79 -5.94
N PRO A 206 18.97 18.76 -4.81
CA PRO A 206 19.58 18.87 -3.49
C PRO A 206 20.16 17.52 -3.01
N TRP A 207 21.15 16.99 -3.74
CA TRP A 207 21.84 15.72 -3.39
C TRP A 207 22.44 15.73 -2.00
N THR A 208 22.82 16.89 -1.47
CA THR A 208 23.30 17.05 -0.09
C THR A 208 22.26 16.62 0.94
N GLN A 209 20.96 16.66 0.61
CA GLN A 209 19.86 16.28 1.49
C GLN A 209 19.48 14.80 1.39
N ILE A 210 20.04 14.02 0.46
CA ILE A 210 19.59 12.64 0.21
C ILE A 210 19.70 11.73 1.44
N GLY A 211 20.67 11.99 2.33
CA GLY A 211 20.83 11.23 3.57
C GLY A 211 19.63 11.37 4.51
N VAL A 212 18.88 12.49 4.47
CA VAL A 212 17.62 12.65 5.20
C VAL A 212 16.60 11.60 4.74
N TYR A 213 16.44 11.47 3.43
CA TYR A 213 15.47 10.60 2.77
C TYR A 213 15.91 9.13 2.69
N ILE A 214 17.09 8.81 3.21
CA ILE A 214 17.57 7.45 3.40
C ILE A 214 17.52 7.09 4.89
N ALA A 215 18.21 7.87 5.73
CA ALA A 215 18.35 7.57 7.15
C ALA A 215 17.00 7.67 7.89
N GLY A 216 16.24 8.74 7.65
CA GLY A 216 14.92 8.94 8.27
C GLY A 216 13.99 7.75 8.00
N PRO A 217 13.74 7.41 6.71
CA PRO A 217 12.87 6.28 6.40
C PRO A 217 13.35 4.94 6.96
N LEU A 218 14.65 4.64 6.91
CA LEU A 218 15.18 3.39 7.48
C LEU A 218 14.98 3.30 8.99
N ILE A 219 15.24 4.40 9.73
CA ILE A 219 15.04 4.46 11.17
C ILE A 219 13.56 4.24 11.51
N GLY A 220 12.66 5.02 10.89
CA GLY A 220 11.23 4.94 11.14
C GLY A 220 10.65 3.55 10.84
N ALA A 221 11.05 3.00 9.70
CA ALA A 221 10.67 1.68 9.25
C ALA A 221 11.04 0.57 10.26
N VAL A 222 12.31 0.51 10.66
CA VAL A 222 12.78 -0.53 11.60
C VAL A 222 12.12 -0.36 12.97
N LEU A 223 11.99 0.87 13.47
CA LEU A 223 11.33 1.15 14.74
C LEU A 223 9.86 0.69 14.74
N ALA A 224 9.13 0.90 13.66
CA ALA A 224 7.74 0.47 13.55
C ALA A 224 7.59 -1.06 13.61
N VAL A 225 8.49 -1.82 12.97
CA VAL A 225 8.51 -3.28 13.08
C VAL A 225 8.74 -3.72 14.52
N VAL A 226 9.74 -3.13 15.20
CA VAL A 226 10.05 -3.44 16.61
C VAL A 226 8.86 -3.12 17.52
N VAL A 227 8.29 -1.92 17.39
CA VAL A 227 7.13 -1.51 18.19
C VAL A 227 5.93 -2.42 17.95
N TYR A 228 5.65 -2.77 16.70
CA TYR A 228 4.53 -3.65 16.38
C TYR A 228 4.70 -5.03 17.01
N ASP A 229 5.91 -5.60 16.92
CA ASP A 229 6.22 -6.93 17.45
C ASP A 229 6.22 -6.98 18.98
N VAL A 230 6.58 -5.90 19.67
CA VAL A 230 6.64 -5.83 21.14
C VAL A 230 5.31 -5.41 21.77
N VAL A 231 4.58 -4.48 21.15
CA VAL A 231 3.43 -3.80 21.76
C VAL A 231 2.10 -4.27 21.19
N VAL A 232 2.02 -4.53 19.88
CA VAL A 232 0.73 -4.73 19.17
C VAL A 232 0.43 -6.21 18.93
N GLN A 233 1.45 -7.03 18.70
CA GLN A 233 1.27 -8.48 18.73
C GLN A 233 1.05 -8.89 20.20
N PRO A 234 -0.09 -9.50 20.55
CA PRO A 234 -0.32 -10.00 21.90
C PRO A 234 0.80 -10.98 22.23
N ALA A 235 1.28 -10.94 23.48
CA ALA A 235 2.23 -11.89 24.00
C ALA A 235 1.82 -13.30 23.55
N ARG A 236 2.74 -14.01 22.88
CA ARG A 236 2.50 -15.37 22.37
C ARG A 236 1.78 -16.20 23.43
N GLY A 237 0.58 -16.69 23.10
CA GLY A 237 -0.08 -17.76 23.83
C GLY A 237 -1.07 -17.34 24.92
N LEU A 238 -2.12 -16.60 24.57
CA LEU A 238 -3.40 -16.96 25.17
C LEU A 238 -3.94 -18.14 24.36
N PRO A 239 -4.19 -19.31 24.99
CA PRO A 239 -4.89 -20.40 24.33
C PRO A 239 -6.13 -19.81 23.65
N GLU A 240 -6.41 -20.22 22.42
CA GLU A 240 -7.76 -20.04 21.91
C GLU A 240 -8.69 -20.60 22.99
N PRO A 241 -9.71 -19.84 23.45
CA PRO A 241 -10.72 -20.44 24.28
C PRO A 241 -11.22 -21.65 23.49
N GLU A 242 -11.02 -22.85 24.04
CA GLU A 242 -11.70 -24.04 23.57
C GLU A 242 -13.18 -23.66 23.61
N ILE A 243 -13.72 -23.30 22.46
CA ILE A 243 -15.15 -23.34 22.25
C ILE A 243 -15.41 -24.84 22.37
N PRO A 244 -16.06 -25.31 23.44
CA PRO A 244 -16.42 -26.71 23.54
C PRO A 244 -17.12 -27.01 22.23
N ALA A 245 -16.61 -27.99 21.47
CA ALA A 245 -17.28 -28.45 20.26
C ALA A 245 -18.74 -28.54 20.63
N ALA A 246 -19.59 -27.73 19.97
CA ALA A 246 -21.00 -27.72 20.25
C ALA A 246 -21.41 -29.18 20.19
N GLY A 247 -21.68 -29.77 21.36
CA GLY A 247 -22.02 -31.16 21.46
C GLY A 247 -23.14 -31.37 20.46
N GLU A 248 -23.02 -32.42 19.64
CA GLU A 248 -24.12 -32.86 18.80
C GLU A 248 -25.41 -32.70 19.62
N PRO A 249 -26.41 -31.97 19.12
CA PRO A 249 -27.59 -31.73 19.92
C PRO A 249 -28.12 -33.08 20.39
N GLN A 250 -28.30 -33.24 21.69
CA GLN A 250 -29.07 -34.34 22.27
C GLN A 250 -30.57 -34.13 21.93
N ASP A 251 -30.86 -33.87 20.66
CA ASP A 251 -32.17 -33.52 20.09
C ASP A 251 -32.88 -34.76 19.57
N GLU A 252 -32.80 -35.87 20.30
CA GLU A 252 -33.76 -36.96 20.11
C GLU A 252 -34.89 -36.82 21.14
N ALA A 253 -34.54 -36.56 22.41
CA ALA A 253 -35.50 -36.29 23.49
C ALA A 253 -36.31 -35.00 23.25
N VAL A 254 -35.67 -33.93 22.77
CA VAL A 254 -36.35 -32.65 22.49
C VAL A 254 -37.26 -32.76 21.25
N ARG A 255 -36.90 -33.60 20.27
CA ARG A 255 -37.73 -33.87 19.09
C ARG A 255 -38.97 -34.70 19.44
N GLU A 256 -38.85 -35.69 20.32
CA GLU A 256 -40.01 -36.47 20.80
C GLU A 256 -40.95 -35.62 21.67
N GLU A 257 -40.41 -34.75 22.52
CA GLU A 257 -41.23 -33.84 23.35
C GLU A 257 -41.99 -32.80 22.51
N LEU A 258 -41.38 -32.31 21.42
CA LEU A 258 -42.03 -31.39 20.48
C LEU A 258 -43.06 -32.10 19.58
N ALA A 259 -42.83 -33.36 19.20
CA ALA A 259 -43.76 -34.16 18.41
C ALA A 259 -45.03 -34.55 19.18
N GLY A 260 -44.94 -34.71 20.51
CA GLY A 260 -46.08 -35.05 21.37
C GLY A 260 -47.03 -33.90 21.71
N ARG A 261 -46.66 -32.63 21.44
CA ARG A 261 -47.40 -31.45 21.89
C ARG A 261 -48.22 -30.73 20.83
N VAL A 262 -48.27 -31.23 19.59
CA VAL A 262 -49.09 -30.63 18.51
C VAL A 262 -50.13 -31.62 18.00
N PRO A 263 -51.38 -31.57 18.51
CA PRO A 263 -52.49 -32.24 17.85
C PRO A 263 -52.73 -31.56 16.48
N GLY A 264 -52.35 -32.23 15.39
CA GLY A 264 -52.81 -31.87 14.05
C GLY A 264 -51.78 -31.36 13.03
N ALA A 265 -50.49 -31.71 13.12
CA ALA A 265 -49.56 -31.46 12.02
C ALA A 265 -49.70 -32.53 10.92
N ARG A 266 -50.21 -32.12 9.74
CA ARG A 266 -50.39 -32.98 8.55
C ARG A 266 -49.07 -33.39 7.92
N ALA A 267 -49.07 -34.56 7.27
CA ALA A 267 -47.90 -35.16 6.63
C ALA A 267 -47.38 -34.34 5.42
N PRO A 268 -46.10 -34.47 5.04
CA PRO A 268 -45.41 -33.62 4.05
C PRO A 268 -45.80 -33.84 2.56
N GLN A 269 -46.99 -34.36 2.26
CA GLN A 269 -47.40 -34.68 0.88
C GLN A 269 -48.23 -33.58 0.18
N ASP A 270 -48.53 -32.45 0.84
CA ASP A 270 -49.48 -31.46 0.31
C ASP A 270 -48.88 -30.20 -0.36
N ASP A 271 -47.56 -30.01 -0.42
CA ASP A 271 -46.96 -28.78 -1.00
C ASP A 271 -46.48 -28.94 -2.46
N GLN A 272 -47.24 -29.64 -3.30
CA GLN A 272 -47.10 -29.58 -4.76
C GLN A 272 -47.76 -28.34 -5.39
N ILE A 273 -47.55 -27.13 -4.85
CA ILE A 273 -47.94 -25.90 -5.56
C ILE A 273 -46.91 -24.80 -5.28
N ARG A 274 -45.77 -24.84 -5.97
CA ARG A 274 -45.01 -23.63 -6.38
C ARG A 274 -43.94 -23.88 -7.44
N ASP A 275 -44.12 -24.87 -8.31
CA ASP A 275 -43.42 -24.98 -9.59
C ASP A 275 -44.12 -24.17 -10.68
N ARG A 276 -44.15 -22.84 -10.54
CA ARG A 276 -44.44 -21.89 -11.63
C ARG A 276 -43.87 -20.53 -11.29
N VAL A 277 -42.55 -20.35 -11.45
CA VAL A 277 -41.91 -19.21 -12.17
C VAL A 277 -40.45 -19.63 -12.46
N THR A 278 -40.26 -20.58 -13.36
CA THR A 278 -39.06 -20.59 -14.19
C THR A 278 -39.32 -19.59 -15.31
N HIS A 279 -38.48 -18.57 -15.49
CA HIS A 279 -38.09 -18.02 -16.80
C HIS A 279 -37.00 -16.96 -16.61
N GLY A 280 -35.85 -17.17 -17.27
CA GLY A 280 -34.93 -16.10 -17.61
C GLY A 280 -33.54 -16.18 -16.98
N ARG A 281 -32.67 -17.02 -17.55
CA ARG A 281 -31.29 -16.65 -17.92
C ARG A 281 -30.65 -17.78 -18.73
N ARG A 282 -30.75 -17.68 -20.06
CA ARG A 282 -29.95 -18.48 -21.00
C ARG A 282 -28.47 -18.14 -20.80
N ARG A 283 -27.65 -19.15 -20.52
CA ARG A 283 -26.18 -19.09 -20.64
C ARG A 283 -25.82 -19.24 -22.12
N TRP A 284 -25.09 -18.25 -22.66
CA TRP A 284 -24.40 -18.34 -23.94
C TRP A 284 -23.09 -19.12 -23.78
N ARG A 285 -22.81 -20.07 -24.68
CA ARG A 285 -21.49 -20.70 -24.84
C ARG A 285 -21.06 -20.56 -26.31
N PRO A 286 -19.80 -20.20 -26.60
CA PRO A 286 -19.29 -20.08 -27.96
C PRO A 286 -18.92 -21.47 -28.51
N GLY A 287 -19.41 -21.79 -29.70
CA GLY A 287 -19.02 -22.98 -30.46
C GLY A 287 -17.92 -22.66 -31.47
N GLY A 288 -16.87 -23.47 -31.48
CA GLY A 288 -15.87 -23.51 -32.54
C GLY A 288 -16.10 -24.69 -33.49
N ARG A 289 -15.72 -24.46 -34.75
CA ARG A 289 -15.38 -25.41 -35.83
C ARG A 289 -16.49 -26.33 -36.35
N ARG A 290 -16.98 -26.04 -37.56
CA ARG A 290 -16.47 -26.60 -38.82
C ARG A 290 -16.61 -25.56 -39.93
#